data_AF-A0A165Z2W3-F1
#
_entry.id   AF-A0A165Z2W3-F1
#
_cell.length_a   1.000
_cell.length_b   1.000
_cell.length_c   1.000
_cell.angle_alpha   90.00
_cell.angle_beta   90.00
_cell.angle_gamma   90.00
#
_symmetry.space_group_name_H-M   'P 1'
#
loop_
_entity.id
_entity.type
_entity.pdbx_description
1 polymer ?
#
loop_
_entity_poly.entity_id
_entity_poly.type
_entity_poly.pdbx_seq_one_letter_code
_entity_poly.pdbx_strand_id
1 'polypeptide(L)' 'GWWMQNSSTELLFWVPPAYRTGLWRPNSTAVIGRHTTRLDLTQFVHGRDWARCHI' A
#
# COMPACT_ATOMS: atom_id res chain seq x y z
N GLY A 1 10.53 -2.10 -3.84
CA GLY A 1 9.84 -2.72 -4.98
C GLY A 1 8.68 -1.86 -5.46
N TRP A 2 8.16 -2.16 -6.65
CA TRP A 2 6.97 -1.54 -7.26
C TRP A 2 5.64 -2.16 -6.78
N TRP A 3 5.74 -3.16 -5.91
CA TRP A 3 4.64 -3.85 -5.26
C TRP A 3 4.67 -3.59 -3.75
N MET A 4 3.50 -3.48 -3.15
CA MET A 4 3.34 -3.53 -1.69
C MET A 4 3.26 -4.99 -1.26
N GLN A 5 3.91 -5.29 -0.15
CA GLN A 5 3.99 -6.62 0.42
C GLN A 5 3.62 -6.58 1.89
N ASN A 6 3.01 -7.65 2.39
CA ASN A 6 2.85 -7.83 3.84
C ASN A 6 4.17 -8.29 4.49
N SER A 7 4.16 -8.44 5.81
CA SER A 7 5.30 -8.97 6.58
C SER A 7 5.72 -10.38 6.15
N SER A 8 4.81 -11.14 5.53
CA SER A 8 5.04 -12.47 4.95
C SER A 8 5.54 -12.44 3.51
N THR A 9 5.92 -11.27 2.97
CA THR A 9 6.40 -11.05 1.59
C THR A 9 5.38 -11.32 0.47
N GLU A 10 4.13 -11.59 0.80
CA GLU A 10 3.06 -11.77 -0.18
C GLU A 10 2.75 -10.44 -0.86
N LEU A 11 2.58 -10.47 -2.18
CA LEU A 11 2.22 -9.29 -2.97
C LEU A 11 0.77 -8.92 -2.68
N LEU A 12 0.56 -7.70 -2.18
CA LEU A 12 -0.77 -7.16 -1.88
C LEU A 12 -1.36 -6.47 -3.10
N PHE A 13 -0.66 -5.46 -3.63
CA PHE A 13 -1.07 -4.71 -4.81
C PHE A 13 0.09 -3.95 -5.43
N TRP A 14 -0.07 -3.56 -6.69
CA TRP A 14 0.90 -2.78 -7.42
C TRP A 14 0.74 -1.29 -7.14
N VAL A 15 1.85 -0.57 -6.98
CA VAL A 15 1.83 0.88 -6.73
C VAL A 15 2.10 1.65 -8.02
N PRO A 16 1.16 2.49 -8.49
CA PRO A 16 1.38 3.35 -9.64
C PRO A 16 2.55 4.33 -9.44
N PRO A 17 3.37 4.62 -10.47
CA PRO A 17 4.55 5.47 -10.37
C PRO A 17 4.32 6.81 -9.66
N ALA A 18 3.20 7.47 -9.96
CA ALA A 18 2.84 8.77 -9.40
C ALA A 18 2.75 8.77 -7.86
N TYR A 19 2.39 7.63 -7.25
CA TYR A 19 2.18 7.55 -5.80
C TYR A 19 3.42 7.03 -5.06
N ARG A 20 4.44 6.54 -5.76
CA ARG A 20 5.58 5.84 -5.11
C ARG A 20 6.39 6.73 -4.17
N THR A 21 6.55 8.00 -4.52
CA THR A 21 7.33 8.97 -3.73
C THR A 21 6.56 9.47 -2.50
N GLY A 22 5.23 9.47 -2.57
CA GLY A 22 4.34 9.96 -1.51
C GLY A 22 3.65 8.86 -0.69
N LEU A 23 3.92 7.58 -1.00
CA LEU A 23 3.29 6.46 -0.32
C LEU A 23 4.00 6.18 1.00
N TRP A 24 3.27 6.32 2.09
CA TRP A 24 3.74 5.96 3.42
C TRP A 24 3.86 4.44 3.55
N ARG A 25 5.02 3.97 4.03
CA ARG A 25 5.25 2.57 4.38
C ARG A 25 5.44 2.46 5.89
N PRO A 26 5.16 1.30 6.51
CA PRO A 26 5.39 1.10 7.94
C PRO A 26 6.84 1.39 8.38
N ASN A 27 7.81 1.22 7.48
CA ASN A 27 9.23 1.50 7.72
C ASN A 27 9.63 2.95 7.43
N SER A 28 8.68 3.83 7.11
CA SER A 28 8.91 5.23 6.79
C SER A 28 8.60 6.09 8.01
N THR A 29 9.64 6.67 8.63
CA THR A 29 9.49 7.57 9.78
C THR A 29 8.69 8.83 9.43
N ALA A 30 8.84 9.35 8.20
CA ALA A 30 8.04 10.44 7.66
C ALA A 30 8.02 10.38 6.13
N VAL A 31 6.91 10.79 5.52
CA VAL A 31 6.84 11.10 4.09
C VAL A 31 6.74 12.61 3.96
N ILE A 32 7.77 13.24 3.40
CA ILE A 32 7.81 14.69 3.16
C ILE A 32 7.63 14.88 1.65
N GLY A 33 6.41 15.19 1.22
CA GLY A 33 6.07 15.39 -0.18
C GLY A 33 4.88 16.33 -0.35
N ARG A 34 4.85 17.08 -1.46
CA ARG A 34 3.81 18.10 -1.73
C ARG A 34 2.40 17.50 -1.85
N HIS A 35 2.30 16.22 -2.23
CA HIS A 35 1.06 15.46 -2.28
C HIS A 35 1.29 14.12 -1.56
N THR A 36 0.75 13.99 -0.35
CA THR A 36 0.77 12.76 0.44
C THR A 36 -0.48 11.94 0.13
N THR A 37 -0.28 10.66 -0.18
CA THR A 37 -1.39 9.71 -0.35
C THR A 37 -1.40 8.79 0.85
N ARG A 38 -2.36 9.00 1.76
CA ARG A 38 -2.58 8.11 2.90
C ARG A 38 -3.41 6.94 2.41
N LEU A 39 -2.84 5.74 2.51
CA LEU A 39 -3.55 4.51 2.24
C LEU A 39 -4.14 3.99 3.54
N ASP A 40 -5.45 3.79 3.58
CA ASP A 40 -6.11 3.07 4.66
C ASP A 40 -6.14 1.59 4.30
N LEU A 41 -5.52 0.77 5.13
CA LEU A 41 -5.47 -0.69 4.97
C LEU A 41 -6.25 -1.43 6.04
N THR A 42 -7.01 -0.73 6.90
CA THR A 42 -7.72 -1.34 8.02
C THR A 42 -8.76 -2.39 7.59
N GLN A 43 -9.34 -2.22 6.40
CA GLN A 43 -10.29 -3.17 5.80
C GLN A 43 -9.72 -3.87 4.56
N PHE A 44 -8.40 -3.80 4.35
CA PHE A 44 -7.77 -4.37 3.17
C PHE A 44 -7.79 -5.90 3.25
N VAL A 45 -8.50 -6.54 2.32
CA VAL A 45 -8.57 -7.99 2.21
C VAL A 45 -7.53 -8.47 1.19
N HIS A 46 -6.76 -9.49 1.55
CA HIS A 46 -5.66 -10.02 0.72
C HIS A 46 -5.76 -11.55 0.53
N GLY A 47 -4.97 -12.10 -0.40
CA GLY A 47 -4.94 -13.53 -0.67
C GLY A 47 -6.22 -14.02 -1.37
N ARG A 48 -6.76 -15.18 -0.96
CA ARG A 48 -7.94 -15.80 -1.59
C ARG A 48 -9.23 -15.01 -1.37
N ASP A 49 -9.26 -14.16 -0.36
CA ASP A 49 -10.43 -13.36 0.01
C ASP A 49 -10.48 -12.01 -0.71
N TRP A 50 -9.57 -11.72 -1.65
CA TRP A 50 -9.48 -10.43 -2.36
C TRP A 50 -10.82 -9.95 -2.95
N ALA A 51 -11.69 -10.89 -3.37
CA ALA A 51 -13.02 -10.60 -3.91
C ALA A 51 -13.97 -9.92 -2.89
N ARG A 52 -13.63 -9.94 -1.60
CA ARG A 52 -14.36 -9.29 -0.51
C ARG A 52 -13.86 -7.88 -0.22
N CYS A 53 -12.90 -7.37 -0.98
CA CYS A 53 -12.50 -5.97 -0.89
C CYS A 53 -13.60 -5.12 -1.57
N HIS A 54 -14.49 -4.53 -0.77
CA HIS A 54 -15.52 -3.61 -1.25
C HIS A 54 -14.96 -2.19 -1.39
N ILE A 55 -15.53 -1.40 -2.31
CA ILE A 55 -15.13 -0.02 -2.65
C ILE A 55 -15.79 0.97 -1.69
#